data_AF-A0AAP5YFB2-F1
#
_entry.id   AF-A0AAP5YFB2-F1
#
_cell.length_a   1.000
_cell.length_b   1.000
_cell.length_c   1.000
_cell.angle_alpha   90.00
_cell.angle_beta   90.00
_cell.angle_gamma   90.00
#
_symmetry.space_group_name_H-M   'P 1'
#
loop_
_entity.id
_entity.type
_entity.pdbx_description
1 polymer ?
#
loop_
_entity_poly.entity_id
_entity_poly.type
_entity_poly.pdbx_seq_one_letter_code
_entity_poly.pdbx_strand_id
1 'polypeptide(L)'
;TLWRKVAEQLAEKVNNHHSYSQSILSGSLALILMTLPCLVLLIALKPLVWQEPLYELALLLLALDWRSCETLTKQLALALSREDKTRCRELLKPFVNRDTETLSLVGIGKAGAETIIMGFGRNVVCVLFWYAIAGGIGALMYRLTMELARAWSPSRRQYAPFGKPAIQ
;
A
#
# COMPACT_ATOMS: atom_id res chain seq x y z
N THR A 1 8.75 3.94 -4.31
CA THR A 1 9.03 2.76 -5.17
C THR A 1 8.90 3.16 -6.63
N LEU A 2 9.54 2.45 -7.56
CA LEU A 2 9.38 2.71 -9.01
C LEU A 2 7.91 2.61 -9.43
N TRP A 3 7.20 1.58 -8.95
CA TRP A 3 5.76 1.40 -9.15
C TRP A 3 4.93 2.63 -8.80
N ARG A 4 5.18 3.22 -7.62
CA ARG A 4 4.52 4.45 -7.18
C ARG A 4 4.81 5.64 -8.09
N LYS A 5 6.07 5.81 -8.54
CA LYS A 5 6.42 6.91 -9.46
C LYS A 5 5.70 6.78 -10.80
N VAL A 6 5.61 5.56 -11.34
CA VAL A 6 4.84 5.29 -12.57
C VAL A 6 3.37 5.62 -12.35
N ALA A 7 2.80 5.21 -11.21
CA ALA A 7 1.41 5.52 -10.87
C ALA A 7 1.16 7.04 -10.75
N GLU A 8 2.06 7.78 -10.11
CA GLU A 8 1.96 9.25 -9.97
C GLU A 8 2.02 9.94 -11.35
N GLN A 9 2.95 9.53 -12.22
CA GLN A 9 3.08 10.05 -13.58
C GLN A 9 1.88 9.72 -14.48
N LEU A 10 1.33 8.52 -14.34
CA LEU A 10 0.13 8.13 -15.08
C LEU A 10 -1.07 8.98 -14.65
N ALA A 11 -1.25 9.17 -13.34
CA ALA A 11 -2.32 10.02 -12.84
C ALA A 11 -2.16 11.49 -13.29
N GLU A 12 -0.95 12.03 -13.33
CA GLU A 12 -0.70 13.38 -13.84
C GLU A 12 -1.14 13.54 -15.31
N LYS A 13 -0.98 12.49 -16.14
CA LYS A 13 -1.37 12.53 -17.56
C LYS A 13 -2.86 12.29 -17.82
N VAL A 14 -3.51 11.44 -17.02
CA VAL A 14 -4.88 10.96 -17.32
C VAL A 14 -5.94 11.61 -16.42
N ASN A 15 -5.55 12.21 -15.30
CA ASN A 15 -6.48 12.87 -14.40
C ASN A 15 -6.85 14.28 -14.88
N ASN A 16 -7.79 14.34 -15.83
CA ASN A 16 -8.37 15.59 -16.29
C ASN A 16 -9.52 16.00 -15.35
N HIS A 17 -9.36 17.10 -14.58
CA HIS A 17 -10.37 17.61 -13.63
C HIS A 17 -11.62 18.24 -14.29
N HIS A 18 -11.86 18.00 -15.58
CA HIS A 18 -12.95 18.62 -16.33
C HIS A 18 -14.34 18.12 -15.92
N SER A 19 -14.48 16.84 -15.52
CA SER A 19 -15.76 16.25 -15.12
C SER A 19 -15.58 15.13 -14.11
N TYR A 20 -16.48 15.06 -13.12
CA TYR A 20 -16.45 14.07 -12.04
C TYR A 20 -16.51 12.63 -12.58
N SER A 21 -17.44 12.34 -13.50
CA SER A 21 -17.60 11.01 -14.09
C SER A 21 -16.40 10.61 -14.95
N GLN A 22 -15.80 11.57 -15.66
CA GLN A 22 -14.59 11.31 -16.46
C GLN A 22 -13.38 10.99 -15.58
N SER A 23 -13.23 11.68 -14.45
CA SER A 23 -12.14 11.42 -13.50
C SER A 23 -12.28 10.05 -12.82
N ILE A 24 -13.50 9.58 -12.53
CA ILE A 24 -13.71 8.20 -12.06
C ILE A 24 -13.37 7.17 -13.15
N LEU A 25 -13.85 7.38 -14.38
CA LEU A 25 -13.60 6.46 -15.48
C LEU A 25 -12.10 6.38 -15.81
N SER A 26 -11.39 7.51 -15.81
CA SER A 26 -9.94 7.53 -16.01
C SER A 26 -9.19 6.85 -14.88
N GLY A 27 -9.65 6.99 -13.63
CA GLY A 27 -9.12 6.25 -12.48
C GLY A 27 -9.25 4.74 -12.64
N SER A 28 -10.43 4.26 -13.03
CA SER A 28 -10.68 2.83 -13.28
C SER A 28 -9.83 2.29 -14.43
N LEU A 29 -9.73 3.05 -15.53
CA LEU A 29 -8.90 2.67 -16.68
C LEU A 29 -7.41 2.65 -16.30
N ALA A 30 -6.93 3.61 -15.51
CA ALA A 30 -5.56 3.64 -15.05
C ALA A 30 -5.22 2.44 -14.15
N LEU A 31 -6.14 2.02 -13.28
CA LEU A 31 -6.01 0.81 -12.49
C LEU A 31 -5.89 -0.43 -13.37
N ILE A 32 -6.79 -0.60 -14.34
CA ILE A 32 -6.75 -1.72 -15.27
C ILE A 32 -5.45 -1.69 -16.08
N LEU A 33 -5.05 -0.52 -16.58
CA LEU A 33 -3.84 -0.36 -17.38
C LEU A 33 -2.57 -0.70 -16.61
N MET A 34 -2.51 -0.48 -15.30
CA MET A 34 -1.35 -0.87 -14.49
C MET A 34 -1.43 -2.33 -14.06
N THR A 35 -2.60 -2.81 -13.63
CA THR A 35 -2.73 -4.15 -13.04
C THR A 35 -2.82 -5.27 -14.09
N LEU A 36 -3.53 -5.05 -15.19
CA LEU A 36 -3.78 -6.08 -16.21
C LEU A 36 -2.50 -6.54 -16.93
N PRO A 37 -1.58 -5.66 -17.38
CA PRO A 37 -0.32 -6.10 -17.97
C PRO A 37 0.54 -6.89 -16.99
N CYS A 38 0.56 -6.49 -15.71
CA CYS A 38 1.25 -7.25 -14.67
C CYS A 38 0.65 -8.65 -14.50
N LEU A 39 -0.68 -8.76 -14.44
CA LEU A 39 -1.37 -10.05 -14.34
C LEU A 39 -1.04 -10.96 -15.53
N VAL A 40 -1.16 -10.43 -16.75
CA VAL A 40 -0.84 -11.17 -17.99
C VAL A 40 0.61 -11.62 -17.99
N LEU A 41 1.55 -10.76 -17.60
CA LEU A 41 2.97 -11.09 -17.52
C LEU A 41 3.23 -12.22 -16.51
N LEU A 42 2.61 -12.18 -15.33
CA LEU A 42 2.77 -13.22 -14.31
C LEU A 42 2.24 -14.57 -14.82
N ILE A 43 1.07 -14.57 -15.46
CA ILE A 43 0.49 -15.80 -16.04
C ILE A 43 1.37 -16.33 -17.19
N ALA A 44 1.85 -15.45 -18.07
CA ALA A 44 2.70 -15.83 -19.20
C ALA A 44 4.08 -16.35 -18.77
N LEU A 45 4.58 -15.90 -17.61
CA LEU A 45 5.85 -16.37 -17.07
C LEU A 45 5.74 -17.74 -16.40
N LYS A 46 4.57 -18.08 -15.85
CA LYS A 46 4.31 -19.36 -15.17
C LYS A 46 4.80 -20.60 -15.96
N PRO A 47 4.47 -20.81 -17.26
CA PRO A 47 4.92 -21.98 -18.01
C PRO A 47 6.43 -22.00 -18.30
N LEU A 48 7.13 -20.87 -18.18
CA LEU A 48 8.56 -20.77 -18.43
C LEU A 48 9.40 -21.18 -17.20
N VAL A 49 8.76 -21.30 -16.03
CA VAL A 49 9.46 -21.64 -14.79
C VAL A 49 9.56 -23.16 -14.63
N TRP A 50 10.78 -23.62 -14.37
CA TRP A 50 11.08 -25.05 -14.19
C TRP A 50 10.42 -25.64 -12.92
N GLN A 51 10.31 -24.83 -11.87
CA GLN A 51 9.82 -25.25 -10.54
C GLN A 51 8.67 -24.33 -10.09
N GLU A 52 7.43 -24.80 -10.22
CA GLU A 52 6.23 -24.04 -9.82
C GLU A 52 6.22 -23.62 -8.34
N PRO A 53 6.63 -24.45 -7.36
CA PRO A 53 6.65 -24.04 -5.95
C PRO A 53 7.63 -22.89 -5.68
N LEU A 54 8.76 -22.85 -6.40
CA LEU A 54 9.74 -21.79 -6.27
C LEU A 54 9.21 -20.46 -6.82
N TYR A 55 8.44 -20.53 -7.92
CA TYR A 55 7.77 -19.36 -8.48
C TYR A 55 6.76 -18.78 -7.47
N GLU A 56 5.90 -19.62 -6.90
CA GLU A 56 4.93 -19.16 -5.91
C GLU A 56 5.58 -18.58 -4.66
N LEU A 57 6.61 -19.25 -4.15
CA LEU A 57 7.37 -18.78 -3.00
C LEU A 57 8.03 -17.42 -3.30
N ALA A 58 8.65 -17.26 -4.47
CA ALA A 58 9.27 -16.00 -4.87
C ALA A 58 8.24 -14.86 -4.93
N LEU A 59 7.08 -15.09 -5.53
CA LEU A 59 6.00 -14.10 -5.59
C LEU A 59 5.48 -13.74 -4.20
N LEU A 60 5.29 -14.74 -3.33
CA LEU A 60 4.86 -14.54 -1.96
C LEU A 60 5.87 -13.70 -1.18
N LEU A 61 7.17 -14.01 -1.28
CA LEU A 61 8.23 -13.25 -0.63
C LEU A 61 8.31 -11.81 -1.12
N LEU A 62 8.05 -11.56 -2.41
CA LEU A 62 7.98 -10.21 -2.97
C LEU A 62 6.73 -9.44 -2.50
N ALA A 63 5.62 -10.15 -2.29
CA ALA A 63 4.37 -9.55 -1.82
C ALA A 63 4.39 -9.19 -0.33
N LEU A 64 5.13 -9.96 0.47
CA LEU A 64 5.15 -9.86 1.93
C LEU A 64 6.09 -8.75 2.42
N ASP A 65 5.57 -7.82 3.21
CA ASP A 65 6.35 -6.69 3.73
C ASP A 65 6.15 -6.51 5.24
N TRP A 66 6.84 -7.34 6.00
CA TRP A 66 6.83 -7.27 7.47
C TRP A 66 7.92 -6.33 8.02
N ARG A 67 9.02 -6.16 7.29
CA ARG A 67 10.20 -5.37 7.71
C ARG A 67 9.86 -3.89 7.92
N SER A 68 8.97 -3.34 7.09
CA SER A 68 8.52 -1.94 7.24
C SER A 68 7.78 -1.73 8.57
N CYS A 69 6.91 -2.68 8.96
CA CYS A 69 6.21 -2.65 10.25
C CYS A 69 7.16 -2.86 11.42
N GLU A 70 8.11 -3.79 11.31
CA GLU A 70 9.10 -4.06 12.35
C GLU A 70 10.00 -2.83 12.60
N THR A 71 10.44 -2.16 11.54
CA THR A 71 11.27 -0.96 11.62
C THR A 71 10.53 0.17 12.33
N LEU A 72 9.26 0.42 11.96
CA LEU A 72 8.42 1.41 12.62
C LEU A 72 8.24 1.08 14.11
N THR A 73 7.97 -0.19 14.42
CA THR A 73 7.78 -0.67 15.79
C THR A 73 9.02 -0.42 16.65
N LYS A 74 10.21 -0.81 16.15
CA LYS A 74 11.49 -0.61 16.86
C LYS A 74 11.78 0.86 17.09
N GLN A 75 11.63 1.70 16.05
CA GLN A 75 11.90 3.13 16.15
C GLN A 75 10.93 3.83 17.10
N LEU A 76 9.64 3.48 17.05
CA LEU A 76 8.62 4.05 17.91
C LEU A 76 8.80 3.60 19.37
N ALA A 77 9.11 2.32 19.62
CA ALA A 77 9.38 1.81 20.96
C ALA A 77 10.59 2.50 21.59
N LEU A 78 11.68 2.69 20.83
CA LEU A 78 12.86 3.43 21.28
C LEU A 78 12.51 4.89 21.61
N ALA A 79 11.78 5.58 20.74
CA ALA A 79 11.40 6.97 20.95
C ALA A 79 10.46 7.14 22.16
N LEU A 80 9.52 6.21 22.35
CA LEU A 80 8.64 6.18 23.53
C LEU A 80 9.42 5.94 24.83
N SER A 81 10.39 5.02 24.82
CA SER A 81 11.24 4.74 25.99
C SER A 81 12.10 5.93 26.43
N ARG A 82 12.39 6.85 25.51
CA ARG A 82 13.15 8.08 25.75
C ARG A 82 12.24 9.29 26.03
N GLU A 83 10.93 9.08 26.08
CA GLU A 83 9.91 10.13 26.18
C GLU A 83 10.00 11.23 25.11
N ASP A 84 10.64 10.94 23.97
CA ASP A 84 10.85 11.89 22.89
C ASP A 84 9.58 12.00 22.02
N LYS A 85 8.67 12.86 22.48
CA LYS A 85 7.39 13.14 21.82
C LYS A 85 7.56 13.63 20.39
N THR A 86 8.56 14.49 20.15
CA THR A 86 8.81 15.07 18.84
C THR A 86 9.16 13.97 17.85
N ARG A 87 10.08 13.08 18.22
CA ARG A 87 10.47 11.96 17.37
C ARG A 87 9.33 10.98 17.13
N CYS A 88 8.52 10.67 18.14
CA CYS A 88 7.35 9.82 17.95
C CYS A 88 6.34 10.40 16.97
N ARG A 89 6.10 11.72 17.02
CA ARG A 89 5.19 12.42 16.10
C ARG A 89 5.71 12.39 14.66
N GLU A 90 7.00 12.62 14.45
CA GLU A 90 7.61 12.50 13.13
C GLU A 90 7.43 11.11 12.51
N LEU A 91 7.60 10.06 13.32
CA LEU A 91 7.42 8.68 12.87
C LEU A 91 5.98 8.34 12.51
N LEU A 92 4.99 8.90 13.22
CA LEU A 92 3.57 8.63 13.01
C LEU A 92 2.90 9.55 11.98
N LYS A 93 3.44 10.75 11.73
CA LYS A 93 2.92 11.74 10.77
C LYS A 93 2.56 11.16 9.39
N PRO A 94 3.34 10.27 8.75
CA PRO A 94 2.96 9.72 7.45
C PRO A 94 1.83 8.68 7.49
N PHE A 95 1.45 8.19 8.68
CA PHE A 95 0.45 7.12 8.85
C PHE A 95 -0.87 7.61 9.44
N VAL A 96 -0.84 8.71 10.20
CA VAL A 96 -2.01 9.24 10.93
C VAL A 96 -2.46 10.54 10.26
N ASN A 97 -3.71 10.60 9.81
CA ASN A 97 -4.33 11.78 9.20
C ASN A 97 -4.87 12.81 10.22
N ARG A 98 -4.79 12.52 11.52
CA ARG A 98 -5.25 13.39 12.62
C ARG A 98 -4.07 14.16 13.20
N ASP A 99 -4.32 15.40 13.65
CA ASP A 99 -3.31 16.19 14.35
C ASP A 99 -2.79 15.46 15.60
N THR A 100 -1.50 15.17 15.61
CA THR A 100 -0.79 14.51 16.73
C THR A 100 -0.22 15.49 17.73
N GLU A 101 -0.39 16.80 17.50
CA GLU A 101 0.18 17.87 18.33
C GLU A 101 -0.39 17.92 19.74
N THR A 102 -1.65 17.52 19.93
CA THR A 102 -2.36 17.54 21.21
C THR A 102 -2.31 16.21 21.98
N LEU A 103 -1.70 15.17 21.40
CA LEU A 103 -1.68 13.83 22.01
C LEU A 103 -0.61 13.68 23.10
N SER A 104 -1.04 13.13 24.24
CA SER A 104 -0.18 12.69 25.34
C SER A 104 0.69 11.49 24.92
N LEU A 105 1.72 11.16 25.70
CA LEU A 105 2.60 10.01 25.42
C LEU A 105 1.82 8.70 25.27
N VAL A 106 0.79 8.52 26.11
CA VAL A 106 -0.14 7.37 26.07
C VAL A 106 -0.96 7.37 24.77
N GLY A 107 -1.43 8.54 24.33
CA GLY A 107 -2.18 8.68 23.08
C GLY A 107 -1.32 8.37 21.85
N ILE A 108 -0.06 8.81 21.85
CA ILE A 108 0.94 8.47 20.82
C ILE A 108 1.16 6.96 20.77
N GLY A 109 1.33 6.31 21.92
CA GLY A 109 1.47 4.85 22.01
C GLY A 109 0.26 4.11 21.42
N LYS A 110 -0.96 4.54 21.75
CA LYS A 110 -2.19 3.97 21.18
C LYS A 110 -2.26 4.12 19.67
N ALA A 111 -2.05 5.33 19.14
CA ALA A 111 -2.08 5.59 17.70
C ALA A 111 -1.00 4.79 16.97
N GLY A 112 0.17 4.61 17.59
CA GLY A 112 1.24 3.76 17.09
C GLY A 112 0.85 2.28 17.03
N ALA A 113 0.27 1.74 18.11
CA ALA A 113 -0.20 0.37 18.14
C ALA A 113 -1.27 0.12 17.06
N GLU A 114 -2.26 1.00 16.93
CA GLU A 114 -3.28 0.93 15.88
C GLU A 114 -2.65 0.95 14.47
N THR A 115 -1.68 1.84 14.25
CA THR A 115 -0.96 1.95 12.98
C THR A 115 -0.18 0.66 12.65
N ILE A 116 0.52 0.10 13.63
CA ILE A 116 1.32 -1.13 13.46
C ILE A 116 0.39 -2.32 13.19
N ILE A 117 -0.69 -2.46 13.96
CA ILE A 117 -1.67 -3.55 13.80
C ILE A 117 -2.33 -3.47 12.42
N MET A 118 -2.81 -2.29 12.02
CA MET A 118 -3.38 -2.09 10.68
C MET A 118 -2.36 -2.33 9.57
N GLY A 119 -1.11 -1.88 9.78
CA GLY A 119 -0.01 -2.12 8.84
C GLY A 119 0.27 -3.61 8.66
N PHE A 120 0.39 -4.35 9.76
CA PHE A 120 0.65 -5.78 9.76
C PHE A 120 -0.50 -6.56 9.12
N GLY A 121 -1.75 -6.22 9.48
CA GLY A 121 -2.95 -6.80 8.88
C GLY A 121 -2.92 -6.70 7.35
N ARG A 122 -2.68 -5.50 6.81
CA ARG A 122 -2.66 -5.34 5.35
C ARG A 122 -1.42 -5.91 4.67
N ASN A 123 -0.23 -5.76 5.26
CA ASN A 123 1.03 -6.11 4.61
C ASN A 123 1.40 -7.60 4.77
N VAL A 124 0.79 -8.32 5.71
CA VAL A 124 1.08 -9.74 6.00
C VAL A 124 -0.21 -10.57 5.94
N VAL A 125 -1.21 -10.28 6.78
CA VAL A 125 -2.42 -11.11 6.90
C VAL A 125 -3.20 -11.14 5.59
N CYS A 126 -3.48 -9.98 4.99
CA CYS A 126 -4.20 -9.92 3.71
C CYS A 126 -3.39 -10.54 2.56
N VAL A 127 -2.05 -10.40 2.57
CA VAL A 127 -1.18 -11.03 1.55
C VAL A 127 -1.28 -12.56 1.64
N LEU A 128 -1.20 -13.12 2.85
CA LEU A 128 -1.35 -14.56 3.08
C LEU A 128 -2.76 -15.06 2.74
N PHE A 129 -3.79 -14.27 3.03
CA PHE A 129 -5.17 -14.57 2.66
C PHE A 129 -5.33 -14.67 1.13
N TRP A 130 -4.83 -13.69 0.38
CA TRP A 130 -4.88 -13.72 -1.08
C TRP A 130 -3.96 -14.78 -1.69
N TYR A 131 -2.85 -15.10 -1.04
CA TYR A 131 -2.03 -16.25 -1.39
C TYR A 131 -2.81 -17.57 -1.28
N ALA A 132 -3.57 -17.76 -0.20
CA ALA A 132 -4.36 -18.98 -0.01
C ALA A 132 -5.48 -19.15 -1.05
N ILE A 133 -6.03 -18.06 -1.58
CA ILE A 133 -7.13 -18.08 -2.56
C ILE A 133 -6.62 -18.21 -4.00
N ALA A 134 -5.61 -17.43 -4.38
CA ALA A 134 -5.19 -17.24 -5.77
C ALA A 134 -3.68 -17.48 -5.98
N GLY A 135 -2.99 -18.08 -5.01
CA GLY A 135 -1.58 -18.42 -5.06
C GLY A 135 -0.65 -17.20 -5.07
N GLY A 136 0.59 -17.42 -5.49
CA GLY A 136 1.63 -16.37 -5.55
C GLY A 136 1.22 -15.16 -6.39
N ILE A 137 0.51 -15.40 -7.50
CA ILE A 137 0.03 -14.34 -8.39
C ILE A 137 -1.00 -13.47 -7.67
N GLY A 138 -1.96 -14.07 -6.97
CA GLY A 138 -2.95 -13.33 -6.19
C GLY A 138 -2.32 -12.47 -5.09
N ALA A 139 -1.36 -13.02 -4.37
CA ALA A 139 -0.64 -12.30 -3.31
C ALA A 139 0.07 -11.05 -3.85
N LEU A 140 0.82 -11.19 -4.96
CA LEU A 140 1.54 -10.08 -5.56
C LEU A 140 0.59 -9.05 -6.19
N MET A 141 -0.48 -9.49 -6.84
CA MET A 141 -1.49 -8.60 -7.41
C MET A 141 -2.18 -7.76 -6.33
N TYR A 142 -2.56 -8.37 -5.19
CA TYR A 142 -3.07 -7.64 -4.04
C TYR A 142 -2.08 -6.57 -3.57
N ARG A 143 -0.78 -6.93 -3.46
CA ARG A 143 0.26 -5.98 -3.04
C ARG A 143 0.41 -4.80 -4.00
N LEU A 144 0.38 -5.06 -5.31
CA LEU A 144 0.49 -4.02 -6.34
C LEU A 144 -0.72 -3.08 -6.33
N THR A 145 -1.93 -3.63 -6.24
CA THR A 145 -3.17 -2.84 -6.14
C THR A 145 -3.18 -1.99 -4.87
N MET A 146 -2.72 -2.55 -3.75
CA MET A 146 -2.59 -1.81 -2.49
C MET A 146 -1.60 -0.64 -2.58
N GLU A 147 -0.49 -0.80 -3.29
CA GLU A 147 0.43 0.30 -3.58
C GLU A 147 -0.21 1.37 -4.47
N LEU A 148 -1.03 0.98 -5.45
CA LEU A 148 -1.80 1.93 -6.28
C LEU A 148 -2.83 2.70 -5.46
N ALA A 149 -3.58 2.01 -4.58
CA ALA A 149 -4.53 2.62 -3.66
C ALA A 149 -3.87 3.68 -2.76
N ARG A 150 -2.65 3.38 -2.29
CA ARG A 150 -1.83 4.35 -1.55
C ARG A 150 -1.36 5.50 -2.44
N ALA A 151 -0.88 5.22 -3.65
CA ALA A 151 -0.40 6.22 -4.60
C ALA A 151 -1.49 7.18 -5.09
N TRP A 152 -2.73 6.71 -5.19
CA TRP A 152 -3.89 7.48 -5.64
C TRP A 152 -4.91 7.75 -4.53
N SER A 153 -4.48 7.80 -3.27
CA SER A 153 -5.40 8.06 -2.15
C SER A 153 -6.21 9.37 -2.36
N PRO A 154 -7.57 9.30 -2.37
CA PRO A 154 -8.48 10.42 -2.53
C PRO A 154 -8.58 11.29 -1.27
N SER A 155 -7.89 10.92 -0.17
CA SER A 155 -7.64 11.84 0.94
C SER A 155 -6.84 13.08 0.47
N ARG A 156 -6.08 12.95 -0.63
CA ARG A 156 -5.44 14.10 -1.29
C ARG A 156 -6.39 14.66 -2.35
N ARG A 157 -6.70 15.97 -2.23
CA ARG A 157 -7.63 16.69 -3.12
C ARG A 157 -7.35 16.46 -4.62
N GLN A 158 -6.08 16.37 -5.01
CA GLN A 158 -5.70 16.15 -6.41
C GLN A 158 -6.19 14.82 -7.00
N TYR A 159 -6.37 13.78 -6.16
CA TYR A 159 -6.84 12.46 -6.59
C TYR A 159 -8.32 12.22 -6.28
N ALA A 160 -9.06 13.20 -5.76
CA ALA A 160 -10.52 13.09 -5.62
C ALA A 160 -11.16 13.67 -6.89
N PRO A 161 -11.98 12.92 -7.66
CA PRO A 161 -12.50 11.57 -7.41
C PRO A 161 -11.72 10.40 -8.05
N PHE A 162 -10.69 10.67 -8.86
CA PHE A 162 -9.86 9.69 -9.58
C PHE A 162 -9.45 8.44 -8.80
N GLY A 163 -9.09 8.60 -7.54
CA GLY A 163 -8.57 7.56 -6.66
C GLY A 163 -9.61 6.67 -6.00
N LYS A 164 -10.91 7.00 -6.12
CA LYS A 164 -12.00 6.21 -5.53
C LYS A 164 -11.99 4.73 -5.97
N PRO A 165 -11.91 4.38 -7.26
CA PRO A 165 -11.89 2.98 -7.68
C PRO A 165 -10.66 2.20 -7.18
N ALA A 166 -9.58 2.88 -6.78
CA ALA A 166 -8.38 2.23 -6.29
C ALA A 166 -8.51 1.77 -4.84
N ILE A 167 -9.48 2.31 -4.11
CA ILE A 167 -9.75 1.98 -2.72
C ILE A 167 -11.01 1.14 -2.70
N GLN A 168 -10.82 -0.18 -2.65
CA GLN A 168 -11.87 -1.16 -2.49
C GLN A 168 -11.86 -1.71 -1.06
#